data_AF-A0A841GJL3-F1
#
_entry.id   AF-A0A841GJL3-F1
#
_cell.length_a   1.000
_cell.length_b   1.000
_cell.length_c   1.000
_cell.angle_alpha   90.00
_cell.angle_beta   90.00
_cell.angle_gamma   90.00
#
_symmetry.space_group_name_H-M   'P 1'
#
loop_
_entity.id
_entity.type
_entity.pdbx_description
1 polymer ?
#
loop_
_entity_poly.entity_id
_entity_poly.type
_entity_poly.pdbx_seq_one_letter_code
_entity_poly.pdbx_strand_id
1 'polypeptide(L)' 'MFINISNTISVSKHLGHQQNNWICYEPLEGNEQRKKPLWKRQTGLMSANAMHSWLMHQYADQNAAAAFQNIAGI' A
#
# COMPACT_ATOMS: atom_id res chain seq x y z
N MET A 1 -0.18 8.63 -7.34
CA MET A 1 -1.05 7.60 -7.96
C MET A 1 -1.52 6.64 -6.88
N PHE A 2 -2.84 6.40 -6.73
CA PHE A 2 -3.39 5.45 -5.75
C PHE A 2 -3.67 4.11 -6.44
N ILE A 3 -3.21 3.00 -5.86
CA ILE A 3 -3.17 1.68 -6.49
C ILE A 3 -3.67 0.66 -5.48
N ASN A 4 -4.68 -0.11 -5.86
CA ASN A 4 -5.15 -1.22 -5.03
C ASN A 4 -4.26 -2.43 -5.27
N ILE A 5 -3.68 -2.97 -4.20
CA ILE A 5 -2.91 -4.22 -4.23
C ILE A 5 -3.86 -5.40 -4.05
N SER A 6 -4.80 -5.28 -3.11
CA SER A 6 -5.80 -6.29 -2.79
C SER A 6 -7.10 -5.63 -2.31
N ASN A 7 -8.08 -6.45 -1.90
CA ASN A 7 -9.32 -5.97 -1.27
C ASN A 7 -9.07 -5.30 0.10
N THR A 8 -7.91 -5.54 0.71
CA THR A 8 -7.57 -5.07 2.05
C THR A 8 -6.38 -4.10 2.07
N ILE A 9 -5.69 -3.90 0.95
CA ILE A 9 -4.47 -3.10 0.90
C ILE A 9 -4.46 -2.23 -0.36
N SER A 10 -4.15 -0.96 -0.16
CA SER A 10 -3.84 -0.02 -1.24
C SER A 10 -2.61 0.81 -0.91
N VAL A 11 -1.91 1.25 -1.95
CA VAL A 11 -0.73 2.10 -1.82
C VAL A 11 -0.87 3.37 -2.66
N SER A 12 -0.26 4.46 -2.21
CA SER A 12 -0.08 5.66 -3.03
C SER A 12 1.39 5.93 -3.32
N LYS A 13 1.69 6.17 -4.60
CA LYS A 13 3.00 6.66 -5.06
C LYS A 13 3.05 8.18 -4.94
N HIS A 14 4.07 8.67 -4.25
CA HIS A 14 4.45 10.08 -4.12
C HIS A 14 5.80 10.29 -4.81
N LEU A 15 5.80 11.10 -5.87
CA LEU A 15 7.01 11.43 -6.61
C LEU A 15 7.85 12.41 -5.78
N GLY A 16 9.05 12.02 -5.41
CA GLY A 16 10.06 12.87 -4.80
C GLY A 16 11.16 13.23 -5.80
N HIS A 17 11.98 14.23 -5.47
CA HIS A 17 13.06 14.71 -6.34
C HIS A 17 14.16 13.66 -6.57
N GLN A 18 14.40 12.75 -5.61
CA GLN A 18 15.45 11.73 -5.70
C GLN A 18 14.92 10.29 -5.71
N GLN A 19 13.82 10.03 -5.01
CA GLN A 19 13.22 8.70 -4.95
C GLN A 19 11.71 8.79 -4.79
N ASN A 20 11.04 7.77 -5.30
CA ASN A 20 9.60 7.60 -5.11
C ASN A 20 9.35 7.10 -3.69
N ASN A 21 8.43 7.77 -3.00
CA ASN A 21 7.97 7.37 -1.69
C ASN A 21 6.55 6.82 -1.79
N TRP A 22 6.19 5.99 -0.82
CA TRP A 22 4.96 5.23 -0.80
C TRP A 22 4.26 5.38 0.54
N ILE A 23 2.93 5.35 0.50
CA ILE A 23 2.08 5.29 1.69
C ILE A 23 1.15 4.09 1.54
N CYS A 24 0.98 3.29 2.59
CA CYS A 24 0.04 2.18 2.63
C CYS A 24 -1.27 2.59 3.32
N TYR A 25 -2.36 2.00 2.83
CA TYR A 25 -3.71 2.20 3.31
C TYR A 25 -4.44 0.87 3.46
N GLU A 26 -5.37 0.84 4.41
CA GLU A 26 -6.32 -0.25 4.62
C GLU A 26 -7.74 0.26 4.52
N PRO A 27 -8.73 -0.59 4.20
CA PRO A 27 -10.13 -0.18 4.24
C PRO A 27 -10.51 0.21 5.67
N LEU A 28 -11.25 1.30 5.81
CA LEU A 28 -11.89 1.66 7.06
C LEU A 28 -12.93 0.58 7.44
N GLU A 29 -13.07 0.31 8.74
CA GLU A 29 -14.14 -0.56 9.24
C GLU A 29 -15.52 -0.01 8.84
N GLY A 30 -16.46 -0.91 8.52
CA GLY A 30 -17.80 -0.54 8.04
C GLY A 30 -17.90 -0.23 6.54
N ASN A 31 -16.90 -0.63 5.74
CA ASN A 31 -16.95 -0.49 4.27
C ASN A 31 -17.89 -1.49 3.56
N GLU A 32 -18.42 -2.50 4.25
CA GLU A 32 -19.22 -3.60 3.66
C GLU A 32 -20.46 -3.12 2.90
N GLN A 33 -21.04 -1.99 3.29
CA GLN A 33 -22.26 -1.44 2.70
C GLN A 33 -21.97 -0.33 1.67
N ARG A 34 -20.70 -0.01 1.42
CA ARG A 34 -20.31 1.15 0.59
C ARG A 34 -19.92 0.73 -0.81
N LYS A 35 -20.52 1.42 -1.80
CA LYS A 35 -20.11 1.32 -3.22
C LYS A 35 -18.66 1.78 -3.46
N LYS A 36 -18.12 2.65 -2.60
CA LYS A 36 -16.74 3.12 -2.67
C LYS A 36 -16.07 2.98 -1.29
N PRO A 37 -15.07 2.11 -1.13
CA PRO A 37 -14.39 1.93 0.15
C PRO A 37 -13.63 3.20 0.54
N LEU A 38 -13.74 3.57 1.81
CA LEU A 38 -12.85 4.57 2.41
C LEU A 38 -11.57 3.89 2.86
N TRP A 39 -10.45 4.58 2.67
CA TRP A 39 -9.11 4.07 2.96
C TRP A 39 -8.48 4.87 4.10
N LYS A 40 -8.00 4.18 5.13
CA LYS A 40 -7.26 4.72 6.26
C LYS A 40 -5.77 4.57 6.02
N ARG A 41 -5.02 5.64 6.25
CA ARG A 41 -3.56 5.62 6.16
C ARG A 41 -2.98 4.77 7.30
N GLN A 42 -2.13 3.79 6.96
CA GLN A 42 -1.43 2.95 7.93
C GLN A 42 0.02 3.37 8.16
N THR A 43 0.69 3.91 7.14
CA THR A 43 2.10 4.28 7.24
C THR A 43 2.32 5.78 7.03
N GLY A 44 3.51 6.25 7.38
CA GLY A 44 4.05 7.49 6.84
C GLY A 44 4.52 7.33 5.39
N LEU A 45 5.21 8.35 4.87
CA LEU A 45 5.98 8.26 3.63
C LEU A 45 7.16 7.32 3.85
N MET A 46 7.24 6.26 3.06
CA MET A 46 8.31 5.26 3.13
C MET A 46 8.97 5.10 1.76
N SER A 47 10.25 4.74 1.73
CA SER A 47 10.89 4.30 0.48
C SER A 47 10.27 2.99 -0.02
N ALA A 48 10.49 2.66 -1.29
CA ALA A 48 9.99 1.41 -1.88
C ALA A 48 10.45 0.18 -1.08
N ASN A 49 11.74 0.08 -0.75
CA ASN A 49 12.28 -1.05 0.01
C ASN A 49 11.70 -1.12 1.43
N ALA A 50 11.54 0.03 2.10
CA ALA A 50 10.94 0.06 3.43
C ALA A 50 9.47 -0.37 3.39
N MET A 51 8.72 0.04 2.37
CA MET A 51 7.34 -0.38 2.16
C MET A 51 7.23 -1.89 1.91
N HIS A 52 8.07 -2.44 1.04
CA HIS A 52 8.10 -3.89 0.77
C HIS A 52 8.38 -4.69 2.05
N SER A 53 9.41 -4.31 2.81
CA SER A 53 9.73 -4.95 4.09
C SER A 53 8.58 -4.82 5.09
N TRP A 54 7.94 -3.65 5.18
CA TRP A 54 6.78 -3.46 6.06
C TRP A 54 5.61 -4.36 5.66
N LEU A 55 5.30 -4.47 4.36
CA LEU A 55 4.25 -5.36 3.85
C LEU A 55 4.53 -6.83 4.18
N MET A 56 5.79 -7.28 4.05
CA MET A 56 6.19 -8.65 4.42
C MET A 56 6.00 -8.95 5.92
N HIS A 57 6.22 -7.97 6.79
CA HIS A 57 6.07 -8.15 8.23
C HIS A 57 4.60 -8.07 8.67
N GLN A 58 3.84 -7.14 8.08
CA GLN A 58 2.50 -6.83 8.56
C GLN A 58 1.42 -7.73 7.98
N TYR A 59 1.62 -8.24 6.77
CA TYR A 59 0.70 -9.17 6.13
C TYR A 59 1.39 -10.50 5.92
N ALA A 60 0.90 -11.53 6.64
CA ALA A 60 1.37 -12.89 6.47
C ALA A 60 1.07 -13.46 5.06
N ASP A 61 0.11 -12.85 4.34
CA ASP A 61 -0.18 -13.16 2.95
C ASP A 61 0.91 -12.56 2.04
N GLN A 62 1.83 -13.43 1.61
CA GLN A 62 3.01 -13.08 0.79
C GLN A 62 2.65 -12.38 -0.53
N ASN A 63 1.40 -12.42 -0.97
CA ASN A 63 0.97 -11.82 -2.22
C ASN A 63 1.02 -10.29 -2.21
N ALA A 64 0.81 -9.62 -1.06
CA ALA A 64 0.78 -8.16 -1.01
C ALA A 64 2.15 -7.52 -1.28
N ALA A 65 3.19 -8.08 -0.66
CA ALA A 65 4.56 -7.62 -0.88
C ALA A 65 5.05 -7.93 -2.30
N ALA A 66 4.75 -9.12 -2.82
CA ALA A 66 5.09 -9.51 -4.19
C ALA A 66 4.37 -8.63 -5.24
N ALA A 67 3.09 -8.33 -5.04
CA ALA A 67 2.36 -7.42 -5.91
C ALA A 67 2.93 -5.98 -5.83
N PHE A 68 3.27 -5.52 -4.63
CA PHE A 68 3.92 -4.22 -4.46
C PHE A 68 5.27 -4.14 -5.17
N GLN A 69 6.08 -5.21 -5.13
CA GLN A 69 7.36 -5.28 -5.80
C GLN A 69 7.23 -5.00 -7.31
N ASN A 70 6.25 -5.66 -7.96
CA ASN A 70 5.93 -5.43 -9.38
C ASN A 70 5.48 -3.99 -9.67
N ILE A 71 4.68 -3.38 -8.77
CA ILE A 71 4.18 -2.01 -8.89
C ILE A 71 5.31 -0.97 -8.72
N ALA A 72 6.21 -1.21 -7.77
CA ALA A 72 7.30 -0.31 -7.43
C ALA A 72 8.50 -0.42 -8.38
N GLY A 73 8.62 -1.55 -9.09
CA GLY A 73 9.71 -1.83 -10.02
C GLY A 73 11.04 -2.08 -9.31
N ILE A 74 11.01 -2.82 -8.19
CA ILE A 74 12.19 -3.16 -7.38
C ILE A 74 12.46 -4.67 -7.36
#